data_AF-A0A3B4B4M5-F1
#
_entry.id   AF-A0A3B4B4M5-F1
#
_cell.length_a   1.000
_cell.length_b   1.000
_cell.length_c   1.000
_cell.angle_alpha   90.00
_cell.angle_beta   90.00
_cell.angle_gamma   90.00
#
_symmetry.space_group_name_H-M   'P 1'
#
loop_
_entity.id
_entity.type
_entity.pdbx_description
1 polymer ?
#
loop_
_entity_poly.entity_id
_entity_poly.type
_entity_poly.pdbx_seq_one_letter_code
_entity_poly.pdbx_strand_id
1 'polypeptide(L)'
;TGKSKDKEKKKRSRVKQLLTDVKKQVDFWFGDVNLHKDRFLRKLVDESGDGYVDLSVLASFNRMKNLTSDTKLIARALKNSSVVEVNLEGTKVRRLHPIGDPPNDEDSRTVYVELLPRDVSHNWIERVFSKCGNVVYVSIPRYKSTGDSKGFAFVEFEKVEQAQKAIEMLNNPPEDAPRKPGIFPKTLCGKTLHLPVENPTATENPTTTGTATNNFLI
;
A
#
# COMPACT_ATOMS: atom_id res chain seq x y z
N THR A 1 -0.90 -5.44 -44.48
CA THR A 1 -1.94 -4.81 -43.63
C THR A 1 -2.28 -5.56 -42.34
N GLY A 2 -1.85 -6.82 -42.12
CA GLY A 2 -2.07 -7.55 -40.84
C GLY A 2 -1.14 -7.19 -39.67
N LYS A 3 0.17 -7.03 -39.91
CA LYS A 3 1.17 -6.73 -38.85
C LYS A 3 0.95 -5.41 -38.08
N SER A 4 0.27 -4.42 -38.67
CA SER A 4 -0.02 -3.13 -38.02
C SER A 4 -1.16 -3.26 -37.01
N LYS A 5 -2.22 -4.00 -37.37
CA LYS A 5 -3.41 -4.20 -36.53
C LYS A 5 -3.08 -4.98 -35.24
N ASP A 6 -2.19 -5.97 -35.31
CA ASP A 6 -1.80 -6.76 -34.13
C ASP A 6 -0.92 -5.97 -33.15
N LYS A 7 -0.01 -5.12 -33.66
CA LYS A 7 0.80 -4.23 -32.80
C LYS A 7 -0.09 -3.24 -32.05
N GLU A 8 -1.11 -2.71 -32.71
CA GLU A 8 -2.05 -1.76 -32.12
C GLU A 8 -2.95 -2.40 -31.06
N LYS A 9 -3.45 -3.62 -31.32
CA LYS A 9 -4.19 -4.41 -30.32
C LYS A 9 -3.35 -4.68 -29.06
N LYS A 10 -2.08 -5.08 -29.23
CA LYS A 10 -1.15 -5.29 -28.11
C LYS A 10 -0.91 -4.02 -27.30
N LYS A 11 -0.71 -2.87 -27.97
CA LYS A 11 -0.57 -1.57 -27.30
C LYS A 11 -1.82 -1.22 -26.49
N ARG A 12 -3.02 -1.35 -27.08
CA ARG A 12 -4.29 -1.08 -26.41
C ARG A 12 -4.49 -1.96 -25.17
N SER A 13 -4.13 -3.24 -25.26
CA SER A 13 -4.19 -4.18 -24.13
C SER A 13 -3.25 -3.76 -22.98
N ARG A 14 -2.00 -3.37 -23.28
CA ARG A 14 -1.04 -2.91 -22.25
C ARG A 14 -1.51 -1.64 -21.55
N VAL A 15 -2.05 -0.68 -22.31
CA VAL A 15 -2.62 0.55 -21.73
C VAL A 15 -3.83 0.25 -20.85
N LYS A 16 -4.71 -0.67 -21.29
CA LYS A 16 -5.84 -1.10 -20.47
C LYS A 16 -5.38 -1.70 -19.15
N GLN A 17 -4.38 -2.57 -19.17
CA GLN A 17 -3.81 -3.17 -17.96
C GLN A 17 -3.22 -2.11 -17.03
N LEU A 18 -2.42 -1.19 -17.57
CA LEU A 18 -1.85 -0.07 -16.81
C LEU A 18 -2.94 0.76 -16.11
N LEU A 19 -4.03 1.11 -16.81
CA LEU A 19 -5.14 1.85 -16.20
C LEU A 19 -5.81 1.05 -15.09
N THR A 20 -5.95 -0.27 -15.25
CA THR A 20 -6.46 -1.15 -14.20
C THR A 20 -5.54 -1.20 -12.99
N ASP A 21 -4.23 -1.29 -13.19
CA ASP A 21 -3.26 -1.38 -12.11
C ASP A 21 -3.16 -0.06 -11.34
N VAL A 22 -3.18 1.08 -12.05
CA VAL A 22 -3.25 2.42 -11.44
C VAL A 22 -4.52 2.57 -10.61
N LYS A 23 -5.68 2.21 -11.17
CA LYS A 23 -6.95 2.27 -10.44
C LYS A 23 -6.90 1.42 -9.17
N LYS A 24 -6.50 0.16 -9.27
CA LYS A 24 -6.38 -0.74 -8.11
C LYS A 24 -5.46 -0.16 -7.02
N GLN A 25 -4.35 0.44 -7.42
CA GLN A 25 -3.40 1.00 -6.45
C GLN A 25 -3.98 2.20 -5.69
N VAL A 26 -4.73 3.08 -6.36
CA VAL A 26 -5.41 4.21 -5.71
C VAL A 26 -6.60 3.75 -4.88
N ASP A 27 -7.41 2.83 -5.40
CA ASP A 27 -8.55 2.25 -4.67
C ASP A 27 -8.07 1.57 -3.37
N PHE A 28 -6.90 0.93 -3.39
CA PHE A 28 -6.26 0.40 -2.18
C PHE A 28 -5.86 1.52 -1.20
N TRP A 29 -5.16 2.56 -1.67
CA TRP A 29 -4.70 3.64 -0.80
C TRP A 29 -5.81 4.37 -0.07
N PHE A 30 -6.93 4.58 -0.76
CA PHE A 30 -8.13 5.22 -0.25
C PHE A 30 -9.17 4.23 0.28
N GLY A 31 -8.85 2.94 0.28
CA GLY A 31 -9.71 1.89 0.83
C GLY A 31 -9.68 1.92 2.36
N ASP A 32 -10.72 1.35 2.98
CA ASP A 32 -10.88 1.37 4.43
C ASP A 32 -9.68 0.74 5.14
N VAL A 33 -9.22 -0.43 4.69
CA VAL A 33 -8.11 -1.15 5.33
C VAL A 33 -6.82 -0.32 5.37
N ASN A 34 -6.46 0.36 4.27
CA ASN A 34 -5.23 1.15 4.26
C ASN A 34 -5.37 2.45 5.06
N LEU A 35 -6.49 3.17 4.95
CA LEU A 35 -6.66 4.48 5.62
C LEU A 35 -6.82 4.39 7.14
N HIS A 36 -7.16 3.22 7.68
CA HIS A 36 -7.09 2.98 9.13
C HIS A 36 -5.64 2.86 9.64
N LYS A 37 -4.69 2.52 8.76
CA LYS A 37 -3.29 2.23 9.14
C LYS A 37 -2.30 3.30 8.64
N ASP A 38 -2.55 3.90 7.48
CA ASP A 38 -1.69 4.90 6.86
C ASP A 38 -1.97 6.30 7.41
N ARG A 39 -1.22 6.67 8.45
CA ARG A 39 -1.32 7.99 9.09
C ARG A 39 -1.02 9.15 8.15
N PHE A 40 -0.18 8.95 7.13
CA PHE A 40 0.19 10.03 6.22
C PHE A 40 -0.97 10.38 5.29
N LEU A 41 -1.52 9.38 4.60
CA LEU A 41 -2.68 9.58 3.74
C LEU A 41 -3.91 10.01 4.53
N ARG A 42 -4.12 9.44 5.72
CA ARG A 42 -5.23 9.85 6.60
C ARG A 42 -5.14 11.33 6.96
N LYS A 43 -3.96 11.79 7.37
CA LYS A 43 -3.72 13.20 7.69
C LYS A 43 -3.97 14.12 6.49
N LEU A 44 -3.51 13.76 5.29
CA LEU A 44 -3.76 14.55 4.08
C LEU A 44 -5.26 14.69 3.77
N VAL A 45 -6.04 13.64 3.98
CA VAL A 45 -7.50 13.66 3.78
C VAL A 45 -8.16 14.51 4.85
N ASP A 46 -7.81 14.34 6.13
CA ASP A 46 -8.44 15.03 7.25
C ASP A 46 -8.07 16.53 7.30
N GLU A 47 -6.87 16.92 6.87
CA GLU A 47 -6.43 18.33 6.79
C GLU A 47 -7.07 19.08 5.62
N SER A 48 -7.51 18.35 4.59
CA SER A 48 -8.22 18.93 3.46
C SER A 48 -9.68 19.07 3.85
N GLY A 49 -10.17 20.30 4.08
CA GLY A 49 -11.56 20.53 4.51
C GLY A 49 -12.63 19.93 3.60
N ASP A 50 -12.29 19.64 2.34
CA ASP A 50 -13.15 19.00 1.33
C ASP A 50 -12.77 17.53 1.01
N GLY A 51 -11.75 16.99 1.69
CA GLY A 51 -11.21 15.63 1.55
C GLY A 51 -10.34 15.39 0.32
N TYR A 52 -10.04 16.42 -0.49
CA TYR A 52 -9.31 16.27 -1.75
C TYR A 52 -7.79 16.25 -1.58
N VAL A 53 -7.16 15.23 -2.16
CA VAL A 53 -5.70 15.06 -2.23
C VAL A 53 -5.22 15.28 -3.66
N ASP A 54 -4.15 16.04 -3.85
CA ASP A 54 -3.57 16.29 -5.17
C ASP A 54 -2.99 15.03 -5.81
N LEU A 55 -3.29 14.81 -7.09
CA LEU A 55 -2.76 13.69 -7.87
C LEU A 55 -1.24 13.76 -8.03
N SER A 56 -0.64 14.95 -7.90
CA SER A 56 0.82 15.14 -7.89
C SER A 56 1.46 14.44 -6.67
N VAL A 57 0.80 14.47 -5.51
CA VAL A 57 1.25 13.76 -4.31
C VAL A 57 1.20 12.26 -4.55
N LEU A 58 0.11 11.74 -5.12
CA LEU A 58 0.00 10.31 -5.45
C LEU A 58 1.04 9.87 -6.48
N ALA A 59 1.29 10.68 -7.51
CA ALA A 59 2.34 10.44 -8.50
C ALA A 59 3.75 10.38 -7.89
N SER A 60 3.96 10.97 -6.71
CA SER A 60 5.24 10.96 -6.01
C SER A 60 5.51 9.65 -5.24
N PHE A 61 4.48 8.85 -4.96
CA PHE A 61 4.62 7.60 -4.20
C PHE A 61 5.40 6.55 -4.98
N ASN A 62 6.24 5.78 -4.28
CA ASN A 62 7.12 4.78 -4.90
C ASN A 62 6.37 3.76 -5.76
N ARG A 63 5.19 3.29 -5.31
CA ARG A 63 4.37 2.36 -6.12
C ARG A 63 3.75 3.05 -7.35
N MET A 64 3.32 4.31 -7.25
CA MET A 64 2.79 5.02 -8.44
C MET A 64 3.90 5.26 -9.46
N LYS A 65 5.07 5.73 -9.03
CA LYS A 65 6.23 6.01 -9.89
C LYS A 65 6.62 4.82 -10.78
N ASN A 66 6.45 3.60 -10.28
CA ASN A 66 6.71 2.38 -11.05
C ASN A 66 5.64 2.05 -12.11
N LEU A 67 4.45 2.67 -12.02
CA LEU A 67 3.36 2.54 -12.98
C LEU A 67 3.32 3.73 -13.95
N THR A 68 3.29 4.96 -13.42
CA THR A 68 3.20 6.22 -14.16
C THR A 68 3.48 7.41 -13.26
N SER A 69 3.85 8.55 -13.84
CA SER A 69 3.84 9.86 -13.15
C SER A 69 2.92 10.88 -13.84
N ASP A 70 2.21 10.44 -14.89
CA ASP A 70 1.26 11.28 -15.62
C ASP A 70 -0.06 11.39 -14.87
N THR A 71 -0.32 12.56 -14.30
CA THR A 71 -1.54 12.88 -13.55
C THR A 71 -2.81 12.76 -14.40
N LYS A 72 -2.75 13.07 -15.70
CA LYS A 72 -3.90 12.93 -16.61
C LYS A 72 -4.25 11.46 -16.83
N LEU A 73 -3.23 10.60 -16.91
CA LEU A 73 -3.43 9.15 -17.02
C LEU A 73 -4.04 8.60 -15.73
N ILE A 74 -3.57 9.05 -14.57
CA ILE A 74 -4.13 8.68 -13.26
C ILE A 74 -5.59 9.12 -13.18
N ALA A 75 -5.89 10.40 -13.43
CA ALA A 75 -7.27 10.90 -13.45
C ALA A 75 -8.18 10.09 -14.38
N ARG A 76 -7.69 9.73 -15.58
CA ARG A 76 -8.43 8.88 -16.52
C ARG A 76 -8.71 7.47 -15.97
N ALA A 77 -7.76 6.87 -15.25
CA ALA A 77 -7.92 5.55 -14.64
C ALA A 77 -9.03 5.54 -13.57
N LEU A 78 -9.19 6.66 -12.86
CA LEU A 78 -10.08 6.79 -11.70
C LEU A 78 -11.53 7.17 -12.03
N LYS A 79 -11.84 7.57 -13.28
CA LYS A 79 -13.19 8.02 -13.68
C LYS A 79 -14.35 7.09 -13.29
N ASN A 80 -14.09 5.79 -13.20
CA ASN A 80 -15.10 4.78 -12.85
C ASN A 80 -14.67 4.01 -11.59
N SER A 81 -13.97 4.64 -10.65
CA SER A 81 -13.73 4.05 -9.34
C SER A 81 -15.01 4.05 -8.50
N SER A 82 -15.18 3.00 -7.69
CA SER A 82 -16.24 2.91 -6.69
C SER A 82 -15.80 3.44 -5.33
N VAL A 83 -14.50 3.72 -5.16
CA VAL A 83 -13.91 4.15 -3.87
C VAL A 83 -13.61 5.64 -3.87
N VAL A 84 -13.16 6.16 -5.02
CA VAL A 84 -12.73 7.55 -5.15
C VAL A 84 -13.39 8.28 -6.30
N GLU A 85 -13.53 9.60 -6.15
CA GLU A 85 -13.94 10.50 -7.22
C GLU A 85 -12.85 11.53 -7.52
N VAL A 86 -12.80 11.98 -8.77
CA VAL A 86 -11.87 12.99 -9.25
C VAL A 86 -12.62 14.30 -9.41
N ASN A 87 -11.98 15.42 -9.04
CA ASN A 87 -12.56 16.75 -9.23
C ASN A 87 -12.75 17.08 -10.73
N LEU A 88 -13.50 18.17 -11.00
CA LEU A 88 -13.82 18.61 -12.36
C LEU A 88 -12.56 18.92 -13.18
N GLU A 89 -11.51 19.46 -12.56
CA GLU A 89 -10.26 19.81 -13.21
C GLU A 89 -9.36 18.59 -13.49
N GLY A 90 -9.65 17.43 -12.89
CA GLY A 90 -8.83 16.23 -13.05
C GLY A 90 -7.47 16.28 -12.34
N THR A 91 -7.35 17.11 -11.30
CA THR A 91 -6.09 17.39 -10.57
C THR A 91 -6.05 16.79 -9.17
N LYS A 92 -7.22 16.54 -8.57
CA LYS A 92 -7.37 16.05 -7.20
C LYS A 92 -8.31 14.85 -7.13
N VAL A 93 -8.16 14.06 -6.08
CA VAL A 93 -8.99 12.88 -5.80
C VAL A 93 -9.41 12.86 -4.34
N ARG A 94 -10.62 12.41 -4.06
CA ARG A 94 -11.10 12.15 -2.69
C ARG A 94 -11.89 10.86 -2.63
N ARG A 95 -12.16 10.37 -1.42
CA ARG A 95 -13.10 9.27 -1.25
C ARG A 95 -14.53 9.67 -1.60
N LEU A 96 -15.27 8.75 -2.20
CA LEU A 96 -16.72 8.85 -2.38
C LEU A 96 -17.48 8.72 -1.06
N HIS A 97 -16.99 7.84 -0.17
CA HIS A 97 -17.65 7.52 1.08
C HIS A 97 -16.71 7.80 2.25
N PRO A 98 -17.24 8.30 3.39
CA PRO A 98 -16.45 8.51 4.58
C PRO A 98 -15.86 7.19 5.07
N ILE A 99 -14.74 7.28 5.80
CA ILE A 99 -14.13 6.12 6.45
C ILE A 99 -15.08 5.69 7.58
N GLY A 100 -15.51 4.42 7.55
CA GLY A 100 -16.29 3.82 8.63
C GLY A 100 -15.42 3.53 9.86
N ASP A 101 -16.01 2.89 10.86
CA ASP A 101 -15.26 2.42 12.03
C ASP A 101 -14.27 1.29 11.65
N PRO A 102 -13.14 1.17 12.35
CA PRO A 102 -12.22 0.07 12.14
C PRO A 102 -12.90 -1.28 12.43
N PRO A 103 -12.67 -2.31 11.60
CA PRO A 103 -13.30 -3.60 11.80
C PRO A 103 -12.74 -4.30 13.05
N ASN A 104 -13.62 -4.82 13.91
CA ASN A 104 -13.25 -5.52 15.14
C ASN A 104 -12.57 -6.89 14.91
N ASP A 105 -12.59 -7.40 13.68
CA ASP A 105 -12.06 -8.72 13.32
C ASP A 105 -10.69 -8.65 12.62
N GLU A 106 -10.07 -7.46 12.55
CA GLU A 106 -8.78 -7.24 11.87
C GLU A 106 -7.70 -8.26 12.26
N ASP A 107 -7.53 -8.49 13.57
CA ASP A 107 -6.53 -9.42 14.10
C ASP A 107 -6.82 -10.85 13.66
N SER A 108 -8.10 -11.25 13.66
CA SER A 108 -8.53 -12.59 13.22
C SER A 108 -8.35 -12.81 11.72
N ARG A 109 -8.33 -11.72 10.92
CA ARG A 109 -8.06 -11.75 9.48
C ARG A 109 -6.57 -11.61 9.14
N THR A 110 -5.71 -11.35 10.13
CA THR A 110 -4.29 -11.06 9.94
C THR A 110 -3.40 -12.21 10.34
N VAL A 111 -2.56 -12.66 9.40
CA VAL A 111 -1.58 -13.72 9.62
C VAL A 111 -0.19 -13.13 9.79
N TYR A 112 0.48 -13.46 10.89
CA TYR A 112 1.90 -13.16 11.09
C TYR A 112 2.75 -14.19 10.35
N VAL A 113 3.77 -13.75 9.64
CA VAL A 113 4.56 -14.56 8.69
C VAL A 113 6.05 -14.40 8.99
N GLU A 114 6.76 -15.46 9.40
CA GLU A 114 8.20 -15.43 9.69
C GLU A 114 9.05 -16.16 8.66
N LEU A 115 10.39 -16.03 8.81
CA LEU A 115 11.43 -16.67 8.01
C LEU A 115 11.41 -16.20 6.55
N LEU A 116 11.07 -14.93 6.36
CA LEU A 116 11.09 -14.31 5.05
C LEU A 116 12.52 -13.99 4.61
N PRO A 117 12.84 -14.15 3.32
CA PRO A 117 14.14 -13.76 2.79
C PRO A 117 14.35 -12.24 2.91
N ARG A 118 15.61 -11.79 2.98
CA ARG A 118 15.97 -10.38 3.19
C ARG A 118 15.46 -9.45 2.07
N ASP A 119 15.34 -9.99 0.86
CA ASP A 119 14.85 -9.30 -0.34
C ASP A 119 13.34 -9.52 -0.57
N VAL A 120 12.59 -9.97 0.44
CA VAL A 120 11.15 -10.17 0.32
C VAL A 120 10.44 -8.91 -0.14
N SER A 121 9.56 -9.08 -1.13
CA SER A 121 8.76 -8.01 -1.73
C SER A 121 7.27 -8.26 -1.53
N HIS A 122 6.48 -7.19 -1.57
CA HIS A 122 5.02 -7.29 -1.52
C HIS A 122 4.47 -8.21 -2.61
N ASN A 123 4.99 -8.10 -3.84
CA ASN A 123 4.59 -8.94 -4.96
C ASN A 123 4.85 -10.44 -4.72
N TRP A 124 5.92 -10.78 -3.99
CA TRP A 124 6.20 -12.17 -3.63
C TRP A 124 5.20 -12.67 -2.60
N ILE A 125 4.92 -11.89 -1.56
CA ILE A 125 3.93 -12.22 -0.52
C ILE A 125 2.55 -12.38 -1.15
N GLU A 126 2.08 -11.40 -1.91
CA GLU A 126 0.79 -11.45 -2.60
C GLU A 126 0.68 -12.72 -3.46
N ARG A 127 1.73 -13.09 -4.22
CA ARG A 127 1.72 -14.30 -5.06
C ARG A 127 1.65 -15.60 -4.27
N VAL A 128 2.34 -15.68 -3.12
CA VAL A 128 2.35 -16.89 -2.29
C VAL A 128 1.00 -17.05 -1.59
N PHE A 129 0.50 -15.96 -1.00
CA PHE A 129 -0.70 -15.98 -0.15
C PHE A 129 -2.00 -15.86 -0.95
N SER A 130 -1.97 -15.42 -2.22
CA SER A 130 -3.17 -15.38 -3.08
C SER A 130 -3.81 -16.76 -3.31
N LYS A 131 -3.09 -17.85 -3.05
CA LYS A 131 -3.63 -19.23 -3.11
C LYS A 131 -4.56 -19.53 -1.93
N CYS A 132 -4.41 -18.79 -0.84
CA CYS A 132 -5.17 -18.98 0.40
C CYS A 132 -6.42 -18.09 0.42
N GLY A 133 -6.34 -16.89 -0.16
CA GLY A 133 -7.47 -15.96 -0.24
C GLY A 133 -7.11 -14.62 -0.86
N ASN A 134 -8.05 -13.68 -0.77
CA ASN A 134 -7.84 -12.31 -1.22
C ASN A 134 -7.02 -11.54 -0.16
N VAL A 135 -5.77 -11.22 -0.48
CA VAL A 135 -4.90 -10.43 0.39
C VAL A 135 -5.29 -8.96 0.25
N VAL A 136 -5.75 -8.35 1.35
CA VAL A 136 -6.21 -6.96 1.36
C VAL A 136 -5.15 -6.00 1.88
N TYR A 137 -4.20 -6.48 2.69
CA TYR A 137 -3.12 -5.66 3.20
C TYR A 137 -1.87 -6.50 3.51
N VAL A 138 -0.70 -5.91 3.30
CA VAL A 138 0.59 -6.52 3.61
C VAL A 138 1.49 -5.47 4.28
N SER A 139 2.01 -5.80 5.46
CA SER A 139 3.04 -5.02 6.14
C SER A 139 4.33 -5.81 6.23
N ILE A 140 5.44 -5.23 5.74
CA ILE A 140 6.78 -5.81 5.85
C ILE A 140 7.62 -4.85 6.71
N PRO A 141 7.66 -5.03 8.04
CA PRO A 141 8.45 -4.17 8.91
C PRO A 141 9.93 -4.17 8.54
N ARG A 142 10.51 -2.97 8.49
CA ARG A 142 11.92 -2.74 8.14
C ARG A 142 12.65 -2.00 9.26
N TYR A 143 13.95 -2.18 9.37
CA TYR A 143 14.79 -1.37 10.25
C TYR A 143 14.91 0.05 9.68
N LYS A 144 14.64 1.07 10.49
CA LYS A 144 14.72 2.48 10.04
C LYS A 144 16.15 2.90 9.67
N SER A 145 17.16 2.28 10.28
CA SER A 145 18.57 2.59 10.05
C SER A 145 19.10 2.03 8.74
N THR A 146 18.79 0.77 8.41
CA THR A 146 19.35 0.08 7.24
C THR A 146 18.36 -0.11 6.09
N GLY A 147 17.05 0.01 6.35
CA GLY A 147 16.00 -0.32 5.39
C GLY A 147 15.76 -1.83 5.19
N ASP A 148 16.53 -2.67 5.89
CA ASP A 148 16.41 -4.12 5.78
C ASP A 148 15.09 -4.62 6.37
N SER A 149 14.49 -5.64 5.75
CA SER A 149 13.35 -6.33 6.32
C SER A 149 13.75 -7.01 7.64
N LYS A 150 12.86 -6.96 8.63
CA LYS A 150 13.06 -7.64 9.91
C LYS A 150 12.86 -9.17 9.84
N GLY A 151 12.67 -9.73 8.64
CA GLY A 151 12.51 -11.17 8.41
C GLY A 151 11.08 -11.70 8.64
N PHE A 152 10.11 -10.80 8.83
CA PHE A 152 8.70 -11.14 9.01
C PHE A 152 7.77 -10.14 8.32
N ALA A 153 6.51 -10.54 8.15
CA ALA A 153 5.44 -9.72 7.62
C ALA A 153 4.10 -10.01 8.30
N PHE A 154 3.14 -9.10 8.13
CA PHE A 154 1.74 -9.32 8.44
C PHE A 154 0.95 -9.33 7.13
N VAL A 155 0.07 -10.32 6.96
CA VAL A 155 -0.78 -10.50 5.78
C VAL A 155 -2.22 -10.52 6.23
N GLU A 156 -2.97 -9.47 5.91
CA GLU A 156 -4.39 -9.37 6.18
C GLU A 156 -5.19 -9.90 4.99
N PHE A 157 -6.17 -10.74 5.26
CA PHE A 157 -7.10 -11.28 4.28
C PHE A 157 -8.47 -10.60 4.35
N GLU A 158 -9.24 -10.71 3.27
CA GLU A 158 -10.62 -10.23 3.22
C GLU A 158 -11.50 -10.90 4.28
N LYS A 159 -11.25 -12.18 4.58
CA LYS A 159 -12.07 -12.98 5.51
C LYS A 159 -11.24 -13.80 6.46
N VAL A 160 -11.80 -14.09 7.64
CA VAL A 160 -11.16 -14.90 8.69
C VAL A 160 -10.85 -16.31 8.20
N GLU A 161 -11.73 -16.91 7.39
CA GLU A 161 -11.52 -18.28 6.88
C GLU A 161 -10.32 -18.36 5.94
N GLN A 162 -10.00 -17.27 5.23
CA GLN A 162 -8.84 -17.20 4.34
C GLN A 162 -7.53 -17.11 5.13
N ALA A 163 -7.54 -16.37 6.24
CA ALA A 163 -6.42 -16.31 7.17
C ALA A 163 -6.17 -17.68 7.80
N GLN A 164 -7.22 -18.35 8.28
CA GLN A 164 -7.13 -19.70 8.83
C GLN A 164 -6.61 -20.71 7.80
N LYS A 165 -7.11 -20.66 6.56
CA LYS A 165 -6.62 -21.49 5.46
C LYS A 165 -5.14 -21.26 5.17
N ALA A 166 -4.67 -20.01 5.23
CA ALA A 166 -3.26 -19.71 5.05
C ALA A 166 -2.39 -20.34 6.15
N ILE A 167 -2.88 -20.32 7.40
CA ILE A 167 -2.20 -20.93 8.53
C ILE A 167 -2.09 -22.46 8.35
N GLU A 168 -3.18 -23.10 7.98
CA GLU A 168 -3.23 -24.55 7.77
C GLU A 168 -2.35 -25.00 6.60
N MET A 169 -2.39 -24.28 5.47
CA MET A 169 -1.65 -24.65 4.26
C MET A 169 -0.14 -24.40 4.36
N LEU A 170 0.29 -23.38 5.10
CA LEU A 170 1.70 -22.95 5.12
C LEU A 170 2.49 -23.49 6.32
N ASN A 171 1.83 -23.81 7.43
CA ASN A 171 2.49 -24.46 8.56
C ASN A 171 2.61 -25.98 8.43
N ASN A 172 1.77 -26.62 7.60
CA ASN A 172 1.86 -28.05 7.28
C ASN A 172 2.27 -28.22 5.81
N PRO A 173 3.57 -28.07 5.48
CA PRO A 173 4.05 -28.43 4.15
C PRO A 173 3.77 -29.92 3.86
N PRO A 174 3.43 -30.30 2.62
CA PRO A 174 3.38 -31.70 2.21
C PRO A 174 4.68 -32.43 2.59
N GLU A 175 4.57 -33.70 3.00
CA GLU A 175 5.65 -34.48 3.63
C GLU A 175 6.96 -34.51 2.81
N ASP A 176 6.85 -34.38 1.48
CA ASP A 176 7.96 -34.40 0.51
C ASP A 176 8.62 -33.03 0.25
N ALA A 177 8.20 -31.95 0.92
CA ALA A 177 8.72 -30.62 0.61
C ALA A 177 10.06 -30.33 1.32
N PRO A 178 11.09 -29.83 0.61
CA PRO A 178 12.40 -29.57 1.21
C PRO A 178 12.30 -28.49 2.30
N ARG A 179 12.68 -28.85 3.53
CA ARG A 179 12.75 -27.95 4.70
C ARG A 179 13.93 -26.98 4.57
N LYS A 180 13.84 -25.98 3.69
CA LYS A 180 14.80 -24.87 3.58
C LYS A 180 14.17 -23.55 4.07
N PRO A 181 14.93 -22.66 4.73
CA PRO A 181 14.48 -21.30 5.03
C PRO A 181 13.98 -20.59 3.75
N GLY A 182 12.84 -19.89 3.83
CA GLY A 182 12.24 -19.18 2.70
C GLY A 182 11.33 -20.00 1.79
N ILE A 183 11.15 -21.32 2.02
CA ILE A 183 10.24 -22.17 1.24
C ILE A 183 8.84 -22.27 1.88
N PHE A 184 8.75 -22.28 3.22
CA PHE A 184 7.48 -22.24 3.95
C PHE A 184 7.54 -21.19 5.06
N PRO A 185 6.75 -20.11 4.97
CA PRO A 185 6.66 -19.15 6.04
C PRO A 185 5.97 -19.79 7.25
N LYS A 186 6.51 -19.62 8.46
CA LYS A 186 5.78 -20.00 9.68
C LYS A 186 4.73 -18.95 9.96
N THR A 187 3.49 -19.40 10.13
CA THR A 187 2.33 -18.55 10.39
C THR A 187 1.82 -18.74 11.81
N LEU A 188 1.76 -17.69 12.63
CA LEU A 188 1.29 -17.77 14.03
C LEU A 188 0.08 -16.84 14.22
N CYS A 189 -0.93 -17.30 14.97
CA CYS A 189 -2.08 -16.50 15.40
C CYS A 189 -1.99 -16.23 16.91
N GLY A 190 -2.41 -15.04 17.37
CA GLY A 190 -2.76 -14.82 18.78
C GLY A 190 -1.72 -14.17 19.70
N LYS A 191 -0.68 -13.47 19.21
CA LYS A 191 0.00 -12.48 20.06
C LYS A 191 -0.80 -11.19 20.01
N THR A 192 -1.26 -10.72 21.17
CA THR A 192 -1.77 -9.36 21.37
C THR A 192 -0.81 -8.37 20.68
N LEU A 193 -1.27 -7.79 19.57
CA LEU A 193 -0.44 -6.94 18.72
C LEU A 193 -0.31 -5.55 19.36
N HIS A 194 0.59 -5.41 20.32
CA HIS A 194 1.05 -4.08 20.70
C HIS A 194 1.97 -3.57 19.60
N LEU A 195 1.42 -2.80 18.66
CA LEU A 195 2.22 -1.92 17.82
C LEU A 195 3.03 -1.00 18.75
N PRO A 196 4.35 -0.83 18.56
CA PRO A 196 5.10 0.15 19.33
C PRO A 196 4.49 1.52 19.08
N VAL A 197 3.92 2.12 20.13
CA VAL A 197 3.42 3.50 20.12
C VAL A 197 4.62 4.40 19.87
N GLU A 198 4.75 4.92 18.66
CA GLU A 198 5.72 5.97 18.35
C GLU A 198 5.21 7.28 18.98
N ASN A 199 5.79 7.65 20.13
CA ASN A 199 5.72 9.03 20.62
C ASN A 199 6.58 9.92 19.70
N PRO A 200 6.03 10.93 19.02
CA PRO A 200 6.84 11.91 18.33
C PRO A 200 7.38 12.90 19.39
N THR A 201 8.64 12.74 19.76
CA THR A 201 9.40 13.85 20.34
C THR A 201 9.64 14.88 19.25
N ALA A 202 9.31 16.12 19.60
CA ALA A 202 9.40 17.29 18.74
C ALA A 202 10.83 17.49 18.21
N THR A 203 10.95 17.79 16.92
CA THR A 203 12.10 18.54 16.40
C THR A 203 11.65 19.40 15.22
N GLU A 204 11.39 20.66 15.56
CA GLU A 204 11.77 21.88 14.86
C GLU A 204 11.41 22.05 13.37
N ASN A 205 10.48 22.98 13.15
CA ASN A 205 10.22 23.65 11.88
C ASN A 205 11.43 24.49 11.44
N PRO A 206 11.69 24.62 10.13
CA PRO A 206 12.28 25.83 9.57
C PRO A 206 11.21 26.68 8.87
N THR A 207 11.62 27.88 8.44
CA THR A 207 10.87 28.96 7.73
C THR A 207 10.23 29.97 8.70
N THR A 208 10.45 31.30 8.61
CA THR A 208 10.48 32.11 7.38
C THR A 208 11.05 33.52 7.63
N THR A 209 11.72 34.08 6.58
CA THR A 209 11.80 35.49 6.14
C THR A 209 12.36 36.62 7.04
N GLY A 210 13.20 37.46 6.43
CA GLY A 210 13.36 38.85 6.87
C GLY A 210 14.62 39.56 6.35
N THR A 211 14.43 40.47 5.42
CA THR A 211 15.39 41.41 4.79
C THR A 211 16.23 42.27 5.74
N ALA A 212 17.45 42.58 5.26
CA ALA A 212 18.23 43.83 5.42
C ALA A 212 18.67 44.27 6.83
N THR A 213 19.98 44.28 7.09
CA THR A 213 20.87 45.47 7.15
C THR A 213 22.19 45.17 7.87
N ASN A 214 23.28 45.62 7.25
CA ASN A 214 24.54 46.16 7.78
C ASN A 214 25.08 45.82 9.19
N ASN A 215 26.40 45.55 9.17
CA ASN A 215 27.47 46.03 10.06
C ASN A 215 27.68 45.44 11.47
N PHE A 216 28.90 44.88 11.65
CA PHE A 216 29.83 45.00 12.80
C PHE A 216 29.30 44.51 14.18
N LEU A 217 30.08 44.13 15.20
CA LEU A 217 31.49 44.26 15.59
C LEU A 217 31.71 43.13 16.64
N ILE A 218 32.90 42.50 16.58
CA ILE A 218 33.60 41.66 17.59
C ILE A 218 32.92 40.40 18.12
#